data_AF-W7SAP3-F1
#
_entry.id   AF-W7SAP3-F1
#
_cell.length_a   1.000
_cell.length_b   1.000
_cell.length_c   1.000
_cell.angle_alpha   90.00
_cell.angle_beta   90.00
_cell.angle_gamma   90.00
#
_symmetry.space_group_name_H-M   'P 1'
#
loop_
_entity.id
_entity.type
_entity.pdbx_description
1 polymer ?
#
loop_
_entity_poly.entity_id
_entity_poly.type
_entity_poly.pdbx_seq_one_letter_code
_entity_poly.pdbx_strand_id
1 'polypeptide(L)' 'MNEKMEDGVYIVQEGEITKLEPKTHGQDVIYWKNEQVLDVERTQRIRIKRTK' A
#
# COMPACT_ATOMS: atom_id res chain seq x y z
N MET A 1 15.34 9.07 -21.69
CA MET A 1 14.61 7.82 -21.40
C MET A 1 13.33 8.24 -20.70
N ASN A 2 12.16 7.97 -21.28
CA ASN A 2 10.90 8.18 -20.56
C ASN A 2 10.70 6.97 -19.66
N GLU A 3 11.08 7.10 -18.38
CA GLU A 3 10.66 6.12 -17.38
C GLU A 3 9.15 6.23 -17.23
N LYS A 4 8.45 5.15 -17.57
CA LYS A 4 7.06 5.00 -17.15
C LYS A 4 7.08 4.83 -15.64
N MET A 5 6.60 5.84 -14.92
CA MET A 5 6.28 5.65 -13.51
C MET A 5 5.16 4.63 -13.41
N GLU A 6 5.39 3.56 -12.66
CA GLU A 6 4.37 2.56 -12.36
C GLU A 6 3.42 3.09 -11.28
N ASP A 7 2.15 2.70 -11.35
CA ASP A 7 1.19 3.01 -10.29
C ASP A 7 1.60 2.27 -9.02
N GLY A 8 1.64 2.98 -7.88
CA GLY A 8 2.03 2.38 -6.61
C GLY A 8 2.20 3.40 -5.50
N VAL A 9 2.46 2.91 -4.29
CA VAL A 9 2.88 3.74 -3.15
C VAL A 9 4.31 3.38 -2.81
N TYR A 10 5.16 4.39 -2.69
CA TYR A 10 6.56 4.23 -2.30
C TYR A 10 6.76 4.82 -0.91
N ILE A 11 7.30 4.01 0.00
CA ILE A 11 7.72 4.45 1.33
C ILE A 11 9.24 4.58 1.28
N VAL A 12 9.74 5.79 1.52
CA VAL A 12 11.17 6.10 1.50
C VAL A 12 11.58 6.49 2.91
N GLN A 13 12.48 5.72 3.51
CA GLN A 13 12.95 5.94 4.88
C GLN A 13 14.39 5.44 5.03
N GLU A 14 15.25 6.25 5.65
CA GLU A 14 16.66 5.88 5.94
C GLU A 14 17.46 5.40 4.70
N GLY A 15 17.09 5.87 3.50
CA GLY A 15 17.74 5.48 2.24
C GLY A 15 17.20 4.17 1.64
N GLU A 16 16.27 3.50 2.31
CA GLU A 16 15.56 2.34 1.78
C GLU A 16 14.23 2.74 1.12
N ILE A 17 13.89 2.06 0.03
CA ILE A 17 12.63 2.24 -0.70
C ILE A 17 11.83 0.95 -0.60
N THR A 18 10.68 1.01 0.07
CA THR A 18 9.70 -0.08 0.08
C THR A 18 8.56 0.26 -0.87
N LYS A 19 8.41 -0.53 -1.95
CA LYS A 19 7.30 -0.41 -2.89
C LYS A 19 6.10 -1.21 -2.40
N LEU A 20 4.93 -0.57 -2.36
CA LEU A 20 3.66 -1.23 -2.16
C LEU A 20 2.96 -1.38 -3.51
N GLU A 21 2.77 -2.63 -3.94
CA GLU A 21 2.06 -2.91 -5.17
C GLU A 21 0.61 -2.39 -5.12
N PRO A 22 0.10 -1.83 -6.23
CA PRO A 22 -1.26 -1.34 -6.32
C PRO A 22 -2.26 -2.49 -6.20
N LYS A 23 -3.40 -2.21 -5.55
CA LYS A 23 -4.53 -3.16 -5.46
C LYS A 23 -5.59 -2.77 -6.49
N THR A 24 -6.30 -3.76 -7.03
CA THR A 24 -7.49 -3.50 -7.85
C THR A 24 -8.59 -2.79 -7.04
N HIS A 25 -8.72 -3.12 -5.76
CA HIS A 25 -9.61 -2.45 -4.81
C HIS A 25 -9.15 -2.72 -3.37
N GLY A 26 -9.50 -1.84 -2.43
CA GLY A 26 -9.24 -2.06 -1.00
C GLY A 26 -8.73 -0.82 -0.29
N GLN A 27 -8.10 -1.05 0.86
CA GLN A 27 -7.47 -0.04 1.69
C GLN A 27 -6.20 -0.65 2.28
N ASP A 28 -5.20 0.20 2.50
CA ASP A 28 -4.06 -0.08 3.36
C ASP A 28 -4.02 0.95 4.48
N VAL A 29 -3.44 0.56 5.61
CA VAL A 29 -3.25 1.44 6.75
C VAL A 29 -1.77 1.55 7.04
N ILE A 30 -1.25 2.77 7.00
CA ILE A 30 0.14 3.07 7.36
C ILE A 30 0.15 3.50 8.83
N TYR A 31 0.90 2.79 9.65
CA TYR A 31 1.11 3.11 11.05
C TYR A 31 2.39 3.92 11.20
N TRP A 32 2.25 5.16 11.65
CA TRP A 32 3.35 6.06 11.92
C TRP A 32 3.75 6.01 13.39
N LYS A 33 5.05 6.03 13.67
CA LYS A 33 5.59 6.17 15.03
C LYS A 33 6.91 6.91 14.95
N ASN A 34 7.07 7.95 15.77
CA ASN A 34 8.30 8.75 15.82
C ASN A 34 8.77 9.24 14.43
N GLU A 35 7.85 9.80 13.65
CA GLU A 35 8.12 10.32 12.29
C GLU A 35 8.53 9.27 11.25
N GLN A 36 8.45 7.98 11.62
CA GLN A 36 8.80 6.85 10.78
C GLN A 36 7.57 5.99 10.49
N VAL A 37 7.57 5.32 9.34
CA VAL A 37 6.66 4.22 9.07
C VAL A 37 7.12 3.04 9.91
N LEU A 38 6.26 2.60 10.83
CA LEU A 38 6.48 1.42 11.65
C LEU A 38 5.98 0.16 10.95
N ASP A 39 4.78 0.25 10.36
CA ASP A 39 4.12 -0.89 9.75
C ASP A 39 3.12 -0.45 8.67
N VAL A 40 2.81 -1.37 7.77
CA VAL A 40 1.76 -1.23 6.74
C VAL A 40 0.86 -2.45 6.78
N GLU A 41 -0.36 -2.27 7.27
CA GLU A 41 -1.37 -3.32 7.19
C GLU A 41 -2.01 -3.35 5.80
N ARG A 42 -1.94 -4.50 5.14
CA ARG A 42 -2.49 -4.71 3.80
C ARG A 42 -3.70 -5.62 3.82
N THR A 43 -4.89 -5.04 3.99
CA THR A 43 -6.14 -5.78 4.07
C THR A 43 -6.72 -6.10 2.68
N GLN A 44 -7.32 -7.28 2.50
CA GLN A 44 -8.20 -7.60 1.37
C GLN A 44 -9.65 -7.69 1.84
N ARG A 45 -10.59 -7.11 1.09
CA ARG A 45 -12.03 -7.18 1.39
C ARG A 45 -12.75 -8.01 0.34
N ILE A 46 -13.34 -9.11 0.77
CA ILE A 46 -14.21 -9.94 -0.07
C ILE A 46 -15.67 -9.61 0.31
N ARG A 47 -16.45 -9.11 -0.65
CA ARG A 47 -17.89 -8.89 -0.41
C ARG A 47 -18.63 -10.21 -0.54
N ILE A 48 -19.16 -10.71 0.57
CA ILE A 48 -20.04 -11.89 0.55
C ILE A 48 -21.38 -11.48 -0.06
N LYS A 49 -21.67 -11.94 -1.28
CA LYS A 49 -22.99 -11.77 -1.89
C LYS A 49 -23.98 -12.69 -1.16
N ARG A 50 -25.07 -12.13 -0.60
CA ARG A 50 -26.25 -12.94 -0.26
C ARG A 50 -27.01 -13.16 -1.57
N THR A 51 -26.96 -14.39 -2.08
CA THR A 51 -27.92 -14.85 -3.09
C THR A 51 -29.28 -14.90 -2.42
N LYS A 52 -30.27 -14.20 -2.97
CA LYS A 52 -31.68 -14.30 -2.57
C LYS A 52 -32.27 -15.60 -3.07
#